data_AF-A0A956CH44-F1
#
_entry.id   AF-A0A956CH44-F1
#
_cell.length_a   1.000
_cell.length_b   1.000
_cell.length_c   1.000
_cell.angle_alpha   90.00
_cell.angle_beta   90.00
_cell.angle_gamma   90.00
#
_symmetry.space_group_name_H-M   'P 1'
#
loop_
_entity.id
_entity.type
_entity.pdbx_description
1 polymer ?
#
loop_
_entity_poly.entity_id
_entity_poly.type
_entity_poly.pdbx_seq_one_letter_code
_entity_poly.pdbx_strand_id
1 'polypeptide(L)'
;MDDARLFRRSELEDTLAALVRCHHPLSEVVAAVLAQRPVAKAPQYRGDSSTDRFNVNVGAGDAEAIVDALFDLEAASLPPTGETNAVAIRYAQLVDLWNDYLAIADTSH
;
A
#
# COMPACT_ATOMS: atom_id res chain seq x y z
N MET A 1 -14.19 -2.81 -17.05
CA MET A 1 -13.23 -1.68 -17.03
C MET A 1 -12.69 -1.73 -15.62
N ASP A 2 -11.47 -2.26 -15.48
CA ASP A 2 -10.84 -2.68 -14.23
C ASP A 2 -11.10 -1.72 -13.07
N ASP A 3 -11.76 -2.24 -12.03
CA ASP A 3 -11.90 -1.58 -10.73
C ASP A 3 -10.56 -1.69 -9.97
N ALA A 4 -9.46 -1.31 -10.62
CA ALA A 4 -8.14 -1.32 -10.03
C ALA A 4 -8.06 -0.17 -9.02
N ARG A 5 -7.86 -0.50 -7.74
CA ARG A 5 -7.70 0.54 -6.72
C ARG A 5 -6.46 1.38 -7.03
N LEU A 6 -6.64 2.70 -7.04
CA LEU A 6 -5.55 3.65 -7.27
C LEU A 6 -4.89 4.06 -5.97
N PHE A 7 -3.62 3.68 -5.81
CA PHE A 7 -2.82 4.05 -4.65
C PHE A 7 -2.15 5.40 -4.88
N ARG A 8 -2.03 6.22 -3.83
CA ARG A 8 -1.16 7.40 -3.84
C ARG A 8 0.29 6.96 -3.83
N ARG A 9 1.16 7.81 -4.37
CA ARG A 9 2.61 7.67 -4.22
C ARG A 9 3.03 7.42 -2.77
N SER A 10 2.57 8.25 -1.84
CA SER A 10 2.93 8.15 -0.42
C SER A 10 2.47 6.84 0.24
N GLU A 11 1.33 6.29 -0.19
CA GLU A 11 0.82 5.02 0.33
C GLU A 11 1.72 3.85 -0.12
N LEU A 12 2.19 3.88 -1.37
CA LEU A 12 3.15 2.90 -1.89
C LEU A 12 4.55 3.07 -1.31
N GLU A 13 5.02 4.31 -1.13
CA GLU A 13 6.32 4.60 -0.52
C GLU A 13 6.37 4.11 0.93
N ASP A 14 5.30 4.33 1.70
CA ASP A 14 5.22 3.84 3.07
C ASP A 14 5.09 2.31 3.12
N THR A 15 4.31 1.70 2.21
CA THR A 15 4.25 0.24 2.07
C THR A 15 5.64 -0.33 1.73
N LEU A 16 6.35 0.29 0.78
CA LEU A 16 7.71 -0.12 0.41
C LEU A 16 8.67 -0.03 1.60
N ALA A 17 8.65 1.08 2.33
CA ALA A 17 9.50 1.28 3.50
C ALA A 17 9.25 0.21 4.58
N ALA A 18 7.97 -0.15 4.79
CA ALA A 18 7.58 -1.23 5.69
C ALA A 18 8.16 -2.59 5.26
N LEU A 19 7.95 -2.96 3.99
CA LEU A 19 8.42 -4.24 3.43
C LEU A 19 9.95 -4.34 3.41
N VAL A 20 10.66 -3.24 3.12
CA VAL A 20 12.13 -3.19 3.18
C VAL A 20 12.62 -3.42 4.61
N ARG A 21 11.95 -2.86 5.61
CA ARG A 21 12.32 -2.99 7.03
C ARG A 21 12.30 -4.44 7.52
N CYS A 22 11.38 -5.26 7.02
CA CYS A 22 11.30 -6.69 7.33
C CYS A 22 11.96 -7.58 6.27
N HIS A 23 12.71 -7.00 5.32
CA HIS A 23 13.35 -7.72 4.21
C HIS A 23 12.36 -8.58 3.40
N HIS A 24 11.10 -8.15 3.29
CA HIS A 24 10.07 -8.89 2.60
C HIS A 24 10.30 -8.81 1.07
N PRO A 25 10.23 -9.93 0.33
CA PRO A 25 10.52 -9.95 -1.11
C PRO A 25 9.55 -9.09 -1.93
N LEU A 26 8.32 -8.89 -1.46
CA LEU A 26 7.34 -8.02 -2.13
C LEU A 26 7.71 -6.53 -2.11
N SER A 27 8.77 -6.14 -1.39
CA SER A 27 9.36 -4.80 -1.53
C SER A 27 9.77 -4.53 -2.99
N GLU A 28 10.28 -5.53 -3.71
CA GLU A 28 10.64 -5.38 -5.13
C GLU A 28 9.40 -5.17 -6.02
N VAL A 29 8.30 -5.84 -5.69
CA VAL A 29 7.03 -5.69 -6.42
C VAL A 29 6.47 -4.27 -6.25
N VAL A 30 6.43 -3.75 -5.02
CA VAL A 30 5.96 -2.38 -4.75
C VAL A 30 6.90 -1.35 -5.36
N ALA A 31 8.22 -1.58 -5.31
CA ALA A 31 9.21 -0.72 -5.97
C ALA A 31 9.01 -0.71 -7.50
N ALA A 32 8.70 -1.85 -8.11
CA ALA A 32 8.40 -1.94 -9.53
C ALA A 32 7.14 -1.14 -9.91
N VAL A 33 6.10 -1.13 -9.06
CA VAL A 33 4.92 -0.26 -9.27
C VAL A 33 5.30 1.21 -9.21
N LEU A 34 6.09 1.64 -8.21
CA LEU A 34 6.54 3.03 -8.09
C LEU A 34 7.45 3.49 -9.23
N ALA A 35 8.15 2.57 -9.89
CA ALA A 35 8.95 2.84 -11.07
C ALA A 35 8.11 3.02 -12.35
N GLN A 36 6.84 2.61 -12.34
CA GLN A 36 5.93 2.84 -13.46
C GLN A 36 5.53 4.31 -13.56
N ARG A 37 5.00 4.70 -14.72
CA ARG A 37 4.43 6.04 -14.87
C ARG A 37 3.09 6.11 -14.11
N PRO A 38 2.86 7.13 -13.26
CA PRO A 38 1.57 7.30 -12.60
C PRO A 38 0.45 7.53 -13.63
N VAL A 39 -0.78 7.23 -13.21
CA VAL A 39 -2.00 7.47 -14.00
C VAL A 39 -2.06 8.94 -14.41
N ALA A 40 -2.32 9.17 -15.71
CA ALA A 40 -2.38 10.51 -16.26
C ALA A 40 -3.50 11.31 -15.59
N LYS A 41 -3.14 12.48 -15.06
CA LYS A 41 -4.10 13.44 -14.51
C LYS A 41 -4.87 14.09 -15.65
N ALA A 42 -6.16 14.36 -15.44
CA ALA A 42 -6.93 15.13 -16.42
C ALA A 42 -6.31 16.54 -16.59
N PRO A 43 -6.34 17.13 -17.79
CA PRO A 43 -5.62 18.38 -18.09
C PRO A 43 -5.99 19.55 -17.18
N GLN A 44 -7.21 19.58 -16.64
CA GLN A 44 -7.65 20.61 -15.70
C GLN A 44 -7.09 20.45 -14.27
N TYR A 45 -6.51 19.30 -13.91
CA TYR A 45 -5.92 19.07 -12.60
C TYR A 45 -4.42 19.39 -12.61
N ARG A 46 -4.05 20.53 -12.02
CA ARG A 46 -2.64 20.86 -11.72
C ARG A 46 -2.27 20.28 -10.35
N GLY A 47 -1.70 19.09 -10.34
CA GLY A 47 -1.17 18.46 -9.14
C GLY A 47 0.28 18.05 -9.31
N ASP A 48 1.11 18.29 -8.31
CA ASP A 48 2.50 17.80 -8.24
C ASP A 48 2.54 16.29 -7.94
N SER A 49 3.74 15.73 -7.75
CA SER A 49 3.94 14.30 -7.50
C SER A 49 3.22 13.76 -6.25
N SER A 50 2.81 14.61 -5.30
CA SER A 50 2.06 14.19 -4.11
C SER A 50 0.63 13.73 -4.44
N THR A 51 0.12 14.15 -5.58
CA THR A 51 -1.20 13.77 -6.09
C THR A 51 -1.13 12.68 -7.16
N ASP A 52 0.07 12.13 -7.40
CA ASP A 52 0.26 10.99 -8.30
C ASP A 52 -0.50 9.78 -7.77
N ARG A 53 -1.15 9.09 -8.71
CA ARG A 53 -1.88 7.85 -8.46
C ARG A 53 -1.28 6.75 -9.31
N PHE A 54 -1.21 5.55 -8.76
CA PHE A 54 -0.64 4.39 -9.41
C PHE A 54 -1.69 3.30 -9.50
N ASN A 55 -1.74 2.64 -10.64
CA ASN A 55 -2.52 1.42 -10.79
C ASN A 55 -1.69 0.28 -10.19
N VAL A 56 -2.21 -0.35 -9.17
CA VAL A 56 -1.63 -1.55 -8.57
C VAL A 56 -2.36 -2.74 -9.16
N ASN A 57 -1.61 -3.64 -9.79
CA ASN A 57 -2.11 -4.92 -10.29
C ASN A 57 -1.18 -6.03 -9.77
N VAL A 58 -1.45 -6.46 -8.55
CA VAL A 58 -0.77 -7.59 -7.89
C VAL A 58 -1.79 -8.69 -7.61
N GLY A 59 -1.35 -9.94 -7.59
CA GLY A 59 -2.23 -11.06 -7.27
C GLY A 59 -2.77 -10.97 -5.84
N ALA A 60 -3.94 -11.57 -5.59
CA ALA A 60 -4.55 -11.59 -4.26
C ALA A 60 -3.60 -12.14 -3.18
N GLY A 61 -2.88 -13.22 -3.47
CA GLY A 61 -1.89 -13.78 -2.52
C GLY A 61 -0.73 -12.83 -2.20
N ASP A 62 -0.28 -12.01 -3.16
CA ASP A 62 0.75 -11.00 -2.88
C ASP A 62 0.19 -9.86 -2.03
N ALA A 63 -1.04 -9.43 -2.31
CA ALA A 63 -1.71 -8.40 -1.50
C ALA A 63 -2.01 -8.88 -0.07
N GLU A 64 -2.43 -10.13 0.11
CA GLU A 64 -2.59 -10.79 1.43
C GLU A 64 -1.25 -10.82 2.19
N ALA A 65 -0.17 -11.23 1.53
CA ALA A 65 1.15 -11.26 2.15
C ALA A 65 1.67 -9.85 2.54
N ILE A 66 1.29 -8.80 1.78
CA ILE A 66 1.57 -7.41 2.16
C ILE A 66 0.76 -7.02 3.41
N VAL A 67 -0.52 -7.39 3.48
CA VAL A 67 -1.37 -7.16 4.66
C VAL A 67 -0.78 -7.82 5.90
N ASP A 68 -0.40 -9.10 5.80
CA ASP A 68 0.20 -9.85 6.91
C ASP A 68 1.49 -9.19 7.42
N ALA A 69 2.39 -8.80 6.49
CA ALA A 69 3.63 -8.13 6.86
C ALA A 69 3.38 -6.78 7.57
N LEU A 70 2.36 -6.03 7.15
CA LEU A 70 1.97 -4.76 7.77
C LEU A 70 1.36 -4.97 9.16
N PHE A 71 0.54 -6.01 9.35
CA PHE A 71 0.01 -6.39 10.67
C PHE A 71 1.11 -6.75 11.66
N ASP A 72 2.09 -7.56 11.24
CA ASP A 72 3.24 -7.91 12.09
C ASP A 72 4.03 -6.67 12.51
N LEU A 73 4.22 -5.72 11.59
CA LEU A 73 4.89 -4.45 11.87
C LEU A 73 4.07 -3.53 12.77
N GLU A 74 2.74 -3.49 12.62
CA GLU A 74 1.84 -2.79 13.52
C GLU A 74 2.00 -3.31 14.95
N ALA A 75 1.85 -4.64 15.13
CA ALA A 75 1.97 -5.28 16.43
C ALA A 75 3.34 -5.06 17.07
N ALA A 76 4.43 -5.16 16.28
CA ALA A 76 5.79 -4.92 16.75
C ALA A 76 6.08 -3.44 17.09
N SER A 77 5.28 -2.50 16.57
CA SER A 77 5.43 -1.08 16.82
C SER A 77 4.74 -0.60 18.09
N LEU A 78 3.87 -1.43 18.69
CA LEU A 78 3.19 -1.08 19.92
C LEU A 78 4.15 -1.15 21.12
N PRO A 79 4.14 -0.16 22.01
CA PRO A 79 4.88 -0.22 23.27
C PRO A 79 4.29 -1.30 24.19
N PRO A 80 5.06 -1.78 25.20
CA PRO A 80 4.56 -2.77 26.16
C PRO A 80 3.32 -2.33 26.94
N THR A 81 3.05 -1.02 26.99
CA THR A 81 1.85 -0.44 27.60
C THR A 81 0.59 -0.63 26.75
N GLY A 82 0.73 -1.06 25.49
CA GLY A 82 -0.37 -1.24 24.54
C GLY A 82 -0.90 0.07 23.95
N GLU A 83 -0.28 1.22 24.26
CA GLU A 83 -0.71 2.52 23.72
C GLU A 83 -0.34 2.66 22.25
N THR A 84 -1.35 2.82 21.39
CA THR A 84 -1.17 3.10 19.98
C THR A 84 -0.33 4.36 19.75
N ASN A 85 0.66 4.27 18.86
CA ASN A 85 1.49 5.40 18.43
C ASN A 85 1.34 5.69 16.94
N ALA A 86 1.92 6.81 16.48
CA ALA A 86 1.79 7.26 15.09
C ALA A 86 2.27 6.24 14.05
N VAL A 87 3.27 5.41 14.37
CA VAL A 87 3.79 4.37 13.46
C VAL A 87 2.80 3.22 13.36
N ALA A 88 2.28 2.74 14.49
CA ALA A 88 1.24 1.70 14.51
C ALA A 88 -0.03 2.18 13.78
N ILE A 89 -0.47 3.42 14.01
CA ILE A 89 -1.60 4.03 13.26
C ILE A 89 -1.32 4.01 11.76
N ARG A 90 -0.09 4.33 11.35
CA ARG A 90 0.25 4.36 9.92
C ARG A 90 0.19 2.97 9.31
N TYR A 91 0.68 1.94 9.99
CA TYR A 91 0.56 0.56 9.51
C TYR A 91 -0.89 0.08 9.46
N ALA A 92 -1.71 0.37 10.47
CA ALA A 92 -3.14 0.07 10.45
C ALA A 92 -3.86 0.70 9.24
N GLN A 93 -3.54 1.96 8.91
CA GLN A 93 -4.09 2.62 7.73
C GLN A 93 -3.67 1.93 6.41
N LEU A 94 -2.44 1.42 6.33
CA LEU A 94 -1.98 0.68 5.15
C LEU A 94 -2.64 -0.71 5.08
N VAL A 95 -2.84 -1.38 6.21
CA VAL A 95 -3.61 -2.63 6.31
C VAL A 95 -5.02 -2.44 5.76
N ASP A 96 -5.75 -1.43 6.23
CA ASP A 96 -7.10 -1.11 5.73
C ASP A 96 -7.08 -0.84 4.22
N LEU A 97 -6.07 -0.11 3.74
CA LEU A 97 -5.91 0.22 2.33
C LEU A 97 -5.75 -1.03 1.45
N TRP A 98 -4.94 -2.00 1.89
CA TRP A 98 -4.70 -3.23 1.16
C TRP A 98 -5.85 -4.24 1.29
N ASN A 99 -6.54 -4.31 2.44
CA ASN A 99 -7.74 -5.12 2.62
C ASN A 99 -8.89 -4.69 1.70
N ASP A 100 -9.12 -3.38 1.60
CA ASP A 100 -10.07 -2.83 0.64
C ASP A 100 -9.67 -3.13 -0.82
N TYR A 101 -8.37 -3.17 -1.15
CA TYR A 101 -7.91 -3.59 -2.48
C TYR A 101 -8.29 -5.06 -2.75
N LEU A 102 -8.04 -5.94 -1.78
CA LEU A 102 -8.44 -7.36 -1.85
C LEU A 102 -9.94 -7.52 -2.05
N ALA A 103 -10.75 -6.76 -1.30
CA ALA A 103 -12.21 -6.81 -1.41
C ALA A 103 -12.70 -6.47 -2.83
N ILE A 104 -12.04 -5.53 -3.51
CA ILE A 104 -12.38 -5.17 -4.89
C ILE A 104 -11.87 -6.24 -5.88
N ALA A 105 -10.63 -6.73 -5.68
CA ALA A 105 -10.03 -7.75 -6.53
C ALA A 105 -10.83 -9.06 -6.54
N ASP A 106 -11.44 -9.44 -5.40
CA ASP A 106 -12.26 -10.65 -5.26
C ASP A 106 -13.60 -10.55 -6.00
N THR A 107 -14.16 -9.34 -6.16
CA THR A 107 -15.40 -9.12 -6.91
C THR A 107 -15.24 -9.13 -8.44
N SER A 108 -14.02 -9.23 -8.94
CA SER A 108 -13.71 -9.21 -10.39
C SER A 108 -13.54 -10.61 -11.01
N HIS A 109 -13.84 -11.68 -10.27
CA HIS A 109 -13.91 -13.08 -10.73
C HIS A 109 -15.36 -13.53 -11.00
#